data_AF-A0A7V9RL94-F1
#
_entry.id   AF-A0A7V9RL94-F1
#
_cell.length_a   1.000
_cell.length_b   1.000
_cell.length_c   1.000
_cell.angle_alpha   90.00
_cell.angle_beta   90.00
_cell.angle_gamma   90.00
#
_symmetry.space_group_name_H-M   'P 1'
#
loop_
_entity.id
_entity.type
_entity.pdbx_description
1 polymer ?
#
loop_
_entity_poly.entity_id
_entity_poly.type
_entity_poly.pdbx_seq_one_letter_code
_entity_poly.pdbx_strand_id
1 'polypeptide(L)'
;MNFSWANPYATVRTPVFARNVVATSQPLAAQAGLRVLQEGGNAVDAAIAAAAVLTMTEPCSNGLGSDNFAIVWDPQSRQLHGLNSSGIAPAAWSVEYFERKHGESAIVPLRGWDSVTVPGAVAGWSLLHGKFGKRTFADVLAPAIDYAERGFAVSPGVQDKWRRATALLRNQPGFAESFLP
;
A
#
# COMPACT_ATOMS: atom_id res chain seq x y z
N MET A 1 -4.08 16.09 27.71
CA MET A 1 -3.26 16.74 26.66
C MET A 1 -4.13 17.79 25.98
N ASN A 2 -3.74 19.06 25.99
CA ASN A 2 -4.44 20.10 25.23
C ASN A 2 -3.83 20.14 23.82
N PHE A 3 -4.59 19.67 22.83
CA PHE A 3 -4.20 19.72 21.43
C PHE A 3 -4.33 21.17 20.92
N SER A 4 -3.26 21.75 20.38
CA SER A 4 -3.26 23.11 19.81
C SER A 4 -3.51 23.04 18.30
N TRP A 5 -4.48 23.81 17.83
CA TRP A 5 -4.85 23.90 16.41
C TRP A 5 -4.13 25.04 15.65
N ALA A 6 -3.17 25.71 16.30
CA ALA A 6 -2.42 26.80 15.68
C ALA A 6 -1.53 26.28 14.53
N ASN A 7 -1.90 26.61 13.28
CA ASN A 7 -1.15 26.24 12.08
C ASN A 7 -0.01 27.26 11.83
N PRO A 8 1.28 26.86 11.90
CA PRO A 8 2.40 27.78 11.70
C PRO A 8 2.72 28.05 10.21
N TYR A 9 2.05 27.40 9.27
CA TYR A 9 2.35 27.52 7.83
C TYR A 9 1.61 28.68 7.16
N ALA A 10 2.26 29.34 6.21
CA ALA A 10 1.72 30.49 5.46
C ALA A 10 0.49 30.16 4.59
N THR A 11 0.29 28.89 4.25
CA THR A 11 -0.91 28.43 3.51
C THR A 11 -1.84 27.68 4.46
N VAL A 12 -3.07 28.15 4.55
CA VAL A 12 -4.12 27.52 5.36
C VAL A 12 -5.05 26.76 4.40
N ARG A 13 -5.04 25.42 4.47
CA ARG A 13 -6.06 24.59 3.84
C ARG A 13 -7.12 24.29 4.89
N THR A 14 -8.39 24.48 4.55
CA THR A 14 -9.50 24.09 5.43
C THR A 14 -9.47 22.57 5.62
N PRO A 15 -9.40 22.06 6.86
CA PRO A 15 -9.45 20.62 7.10
C PRO A 15 -10.81 20.06 6.68
N VAL A 16 -10.81 18.84 6.14
CA VAL A 16 -12.05 18.11 5.90
C VAL A 16 -12.60 17.65 7.24
N PHE A 17 -13.85 18.02 7.55
CA PHE A 17 -14.53 17.62 8.78
C PHE A 17 -15.71 16.72 8.44
N ALA A 18 -15.65 15.46 8.89
CA ALA A 18 -16.70 14.47 8.68
C ALA A 18 -16.67 13.42 9.80
N ARG A 19 -17.76 12.65 9.94
CA ARG A 19 -17.83 11.55 10.93
C ARG A 19 -16.84 10.42 10.61
N ASN A 20 -16.63 10.15 9.33
CA ASN A 20 -15.74 9.12 8.81
C ASN A 20 -14.88 9.74 7.72
N VAL A 21 -13.57 9.52 7.77
CA VAL A 21 -12.60 10.09 6.82
C VAL A 21 -11.61 9.01 6.41
N VAL A 22 -11.32 8.94 5.12
CA VAL A 22 -10.21 8.16 4.55
C VAL A 22 -9.30 9.13 3.82
N ALA A 23 -8.01 9.09 4.14
CA ALA A 23 -7.01 9.95 3.53
C ALA A 23 -5.89 9.10 2.92
N THR A 24 -5.61 9.33 1.64
CA THR A 24 -4.56 8.63 0.87
C THR A 24 -3.90 9.61 -0.10
N SER A 25 -2.82 9.17 -0.76
CA SER A 25 -2.17 9.88 -1.87
C SER A 25 -3.00 9.91 -3.16
N GLN A 26 -4.02 9.07 -3.29
CA GLN A 26 -4.78 8.85 -4.51
C GLN A 26 -6.30 8.94 -4.26
N PRO A 27 -7.01 9.92 -4.84
CA PRO A 27 -8.45 10.09 -4.64
C PRO A 27 -9.30 8.83 -4.87
N LEU A 28 -8.96 8.00 -5.85
CA LEU A 28 -9.72 6.77 -6.13
C LEU A 28 -9.61 5.74 -4.99
N ALA A 29 -8.45 5.66 -4.34
CA ALA A 29 -8.24 4.83 -3.17
C ALA A 29 -8.97 5.38 -1.94
N ALA A 30 -8.97 6.69 -1.75
CA ALA A 30 -9.75 7.32 -0.67
C ALA A 30 -11.26 7.07 -0.85
N GLN A 31 -11.76 7.16 -2.09
CA GLN A 31 -13.15 6.83 -2.44
C GLN A 31 -13.48 5.36 -2.17
N ALA A 32 -12.58 4.43 -2.50
CA ALA A 32 -12.77 3.01 -2.23
C ALA A 32 -12.90 2.71 -0.73
N GLY A 33 -12.00 3.26 0.10
CA GLY A 33 -12.11 3.12 1.55
C GLY A 33 -13.39 3.76 2.10
N LEU A 34 -13.76 4.95 1.61
CA LEU A 34 -14.98 5.64 2.03
C LEU A 34 -16.25 4.83 1.66
N ARG A 35 -16.28 4.24 0.46
CA ARG A 35 -17.35 3.36 0.02
C ARG A 35 -17.51 2.17 0.98
N VAL A 36 -16.41 1.51 1.36
CA VAL A 36 -16.47 0.38 2.31
C VAL A 36 -16.97 0.82 3.70
N LEU A 37 -16.64 2.03 4.16
CA LEU A 37 -17.24 2.60 5.38
C LEU A 37 -18.75 2.83 5.23
N GLN A 38 -19.19 3.37 4.09
CA GLN A 38 -20.61 3.61 3.81
C GLN A 38 -21.41 2.31 3.72
N GLU A 39 -20.79 1.23 3.24
CA GLU A 39 -21.36 -0.13 3.22
C GLU A 39 -21.30 -0.85 4.59
N GLY A 40 -20.91 -0.14 5.65
CA GLY A 40 -20.96 -0.63 7.03
C GLY A 40 -19.69 -1.36 7.50
N GLY A 41 -18.62 -1.32 6.71
CA GLY A 41 -17.27 -1.73 7.13
C GLY A 41 -16.69 -0.79 8.19
N ASN A 42 -15.56 -1.19 8.76
CA ASN A 42 -14.84 -0.38 9.75
C ASN A 42 -13.54 0.23 9.18
N ALA A 43 -12.75 0.87 10.04
CA ALA A 43 -11.50 1.51 9.63
C ALA A 43 -10.48 0.53 9.03
N VAL A 44 -10.44 -0.72 9.49
CA VAL A 44 -9.53 -1.75 8.95
C VAL A 44 -9.98 -2.21 7.57
N ASP A 45 -11.28 -2.50 7.42
CA ASP A 45 -11.88 -2.82 6.11
C ASP A 45 -11.60 -1.70 5.09
N ALA A 46 -11.84 -0.45 5.49
CA ALA A 46 -11.63 0.73 4.64
C ALA A 46 -10.16 0.94 4.26
N ALA A 47 -9.24 0.74 5.20
CA ALA A 47 -7.80 0.86 4.96
C ALA A 47 -7.31 -0.21 3.97
N ILE A 48 -7.78 -1.45 4.10
CA ILE A 48 -7.43 -2.54 3.17
C ILE A 48 -8.00 -2.26 1.78
N ALA A 49 -9.26 -1.83 1.67
CA ALA A 49 -9.86 -1.46 0.39
C ALA A 49 -9.07 -0.35 -0.32
N ALA A 50 -8.69 0.69 0.43
CA ALA A 50 -7.86 1.77 -0.09
C ALA A 50 -6.47 1.28 -0.52
N ALA A 51 -5.79 0.47 0.30
CA ALA A 51 -4.48 -0.10 -0.01
C ALA A 51 -4.52 -1.01 -1.25
N ALA A 52 -5.58 -1.80 -1.41
CA ALA A 52 -5.78 -2.65 -2.57
C ALA A 52 -5.91 -1.81 -3.86
N VAL A 53 -6.69 -0.72 -3.84
CA VAL A 53 -6.79 0.20 -5.00
C VAL A 53 -5.47 0.92 -5.28
N LEU A 54 -4.69 1.27 -4.24
CA LEU A 54 -3.36 1.88 -4.41
C LEU A 54 -2.38 0.97 -5.18
N THR A 55 -2.53 -0.36 -5.13
CA THR A 55 -1.65 -1.28 -5.88
C THR A 55 -1.66 -1.04 -7.39
N MET A 56 -2.76 -0.49 -7.92
CA MET A 56 -2.91 -0.18 -9.34
C MET A 56 -2.85 1.31 -9.62
N THR A 57 -3.48 2.12 -8.74
CA THR A 57 -3.58 3.56 -8.96
C THR A 57 -2.31 4.33 -8.58
N GLU A 58 -1.40 3.74 -7.80
CA GLU A 58 -0.07 4.27 -7.48
C GLU A 58 1.00 3.16 -7.39
N PRO A 59 1.25 2.40 -8.47
CA PRO A 59 2.04 1.16 -8.43
C PRO A 59 3.55 1.41 -8.22
N CYS A 60 4.00 2.66 -8.36
CA CYS A 60 5.37 3.05 -8.05
C CYS A 60 5.65 3.19 -6.55
N SER A 61 4.62 3.13 -5.72
CA SER A 61 4.73 3.41 -4.28
C SER A 61 4.03 2.36 -3.41
N ASN A 62 3.16 1.53 -3.98
CA ASN A 62 2.45 0.46 -3.30
C ASN A 62 2.22 -0.72 -4.27
N GLY A 63 2.18 -1.95 -3.78
CA GLY A 63 1.93 -3.11 -4.65
C GLY A 63 1.69 -4.40 -3.88
N LEU A 64 1.17 -5.43 -4.55
CA LEU A 64 0.93 -6.73 -3.91
C LEU A 64 2.23 -7.41 -3.45
N GLY A 65 3.35 -7.11 -4.13
CA GLY A 65 4.69 -7.60 -3.80
C GLY A 65 5.43 -6.79 -2.73
N SER A 66 4.75 -5.89 -2.00
CA SER A 66 5.38 -5.02 -1.00
C SER A 66 5.23 -5.53 0.44
N ASP A 67 5.56 -4.65 1.38
CA ASP A 67 5.38 -4.81 2.82
C ASP A 67 4.11 -4.10 3.31
N ASN A 68 3.69 -4.41 4.54
CA ASN A 68 2.62 -3.69 5.23
C ASN A 68 2.97 -3.40 6.69
N PHE A 69 2.69 -2.18 7.14
CA PHE A 69 2.78 -1.79 8.54
C PHE A 69 1.48 -1.09 8.91
N ALA A 70 0.94 -1.40 10.09
CA ALA A 70 -0.28 -0.77 10.55
C ALA A 70 -0.21 -0.44 12.05
N ILE A 71 -0.82 0.69 12.39
CA ILE A 71 -1.13 1.07 13.76
C ILE A 71 -2.64 1.14 13.85
N VAL A 72 -3.22 0.33 14.73
CA VAL A 72 -4.68 0.17 14.85
C VAL A 72 -5.09 0.46 16.28
N TRP A 73 -5.97 1.44 16.45
CA TRP A 73 -6.65 1.65 17.71
C TRP A 73 -7.93 0.81 17.75
N ASP A 74 -8.01 -0.11 18.69
CA ASP A 74 -9.21 -0.90 18.95
C ASP A 74 -10.01 -0.22 20.08
N PRO A 75 -11.16 0.40 19.78
CA PRO A 75 -11.96 1.07 20.80
C PRO A 75 -12.67 0.11 21.75
N GLN A 76 -12.87 -1.16 21.38
CA GLN A 76 -13.49 -2.16 22.24
C GLN A 76 -12.54 -2.57 23.37
N SER A 77 -11.30 -2.91 23.04
CA SER A 77 -10.28 -3.23 24.04
C SER A 77 -9.58 -1.99 24.62
N ARG A 78 -9.75 -0.82 23.99
CA ARG A 78 -9.03 0.43 24.28
C ARG A 78 -7.50 0.24 24.21
N GLN A 79 -7.04 -0.56 23.26
CA GLN A 79 -5.62 -0.85 23.05
C GLN A 79 -5.14 -0.34 21.70
N LEU A 80 -3.86 0.02 21.68
CA LEU A 80 -3.12 0.31 20.47
C LEU A 80 -2.39 -0.95 20.02
N HIS A 81 -2.64 -1.38 18.79
CA HIS A 81 -1.98 -2.52 18.17
C HIS A 81 -1.03 -2.05 17.07
N GLY A 82 0.13 -2.69 16.99
CA GLY A 82 1.04 -2.58 15.86
C GLY A 82 1.04 -3.88 15.06
N LEU A 83 1.06 -3.77 13.75
CA LEU A 83 1.40 -4.86 12.84
C LEU A 83 2.67 -4.50 12.10
N ASN A 84 3.66 -5.38 12.18
CA ASN A 84 4.78 -5.42 11.26
C ASN A 84 4.59 -6.63 10.34
N SER A 85 4.37 -6.36 9.06
CA SER A 85 4.34 -7.33 7.98
C SER A 85 5.33 -6.90 6.90
N SER A 86 6.53 -6.47 7.32
CA SER A 86 7.70 -6.39 6.46
C SER A 86 8.11 -7.80 6.08
N GLY A 87 8.28 -8.04 4.79
CA GLY A 87 8.71 -9.31 4.27
C GLY A 87 10.00 -9.81 4.91
N ILE A 88 10.05 -11.09 5.23
CA ILE A 88 11.26 -11.71 5.76
C ILE A 88 12.24 -12.03 4.62
N ALA A 89 13.53 -12.15 4.95
CA ALA A 89 14.50 -12.70 4.01
C ALA A 89 14.08 -14.14 3.60
N PRO A 90 14.18 -14.50 2.32
CA PRO A 90 14.03 -15.87 1.87
C PRO A 90 14.86 -16.84 2.71
N ALA A 91 14.30 -18.01 3.07
CA ALA A 91 14.95 -18.97 3.95
C ALA A 91 16.30 -19.51 3.44
N ALA A 92 16.52 -19.44 2.12
CA ALA A 92 17.76 -19.87 1.48
C ALA A 92 18.86 -18.78 1.49
N TRP A 93 18.55 -17.56 1.95
CA TRP A 93 19.52 -16.47 2.00
C TRP A 93 20.34 -16.52 3.29
N SER A 94 21.63 -16.29 3.14
CA SER A 94 22.58 -16.12 4.24
C SER A 94 23.59 -15.04 3.85
N VAL A 95 24.36 -14.52 4.82
CA VAL A 95 25.42 -13.54 4.53
C VAL A 95 26.42 -14.11 3.52
N GLU A 96 26.81 -15.38 3.69
CA GLU A 96 27.76 -16.08 2.83
C GLU A 96 27.24 -16.25 1.39
N TYR A 97 25.92 -16.37 1.20
CA TYR A 97 25.31 -16.36 -0.14
C TYR A 97 25.57 -15.02 -0.84
N PHE A 98 25.37 -13.91 -0.13
CA PHE A 98 25.59 -12.57 -0.66
C PHE A 98 27.07 -12.26 -0.84
N GLU A 99 27.94 -12.66 0.09
CA GLU A 99 29.39 -12.52 -0.05
C GLU A 99 29.93 -13.23 -1.29
N ARG A 100 29.50 -14.47 -1.53
CA ARG A 100 29.91 -15.26 -2.69
C ARG A 100 29.46 -14.63 -4.01
N LYS A 101 28.30 -13.97 -4.03
CA LYS A 101 27.67 -13.47 -5.26
C LYS A 101 28.00 -12.01 -5.56
N HIS A 102 28.16 -11.18 -4.53
CA HIS A 102 28.31 -9.73 -4.62
C HIS A 102 29.63 -9.21 -4.00
N GLY A 103 30.48 -10.10 -3.49
CA GLY A 103 31.77 -9.78 -2.86
C GLY A 103 31.67 -9.58 -1.35
N GLU A 104 32.81 -9.46 -0.66
CA GLU A 104 32.93 -9.45 0.81
C GLU A 104 32.03 -8.42 1.53
N SER A 105 31.64 -7.33 0.87
CA SER A 105 30.74 -6.34 1.46
C SER A 105 29.28 -6.79 1.53
N ALA A 106 28.93 -7.90 0.87
CA ALA A 106 27.59 -8.49 0.81
C ALA A 106 26.48 -7.49 0.44
N ILE A 107 26.82 -6.43 -0.32
CA ILE A 107 25.89 -5.35 -0.62
C ILE A 107 24.76 -5.87 -1.49
N VAL A 108 23.53 -5.74 -0.99
CA VAL A 108 22.31 -6.05 -1.75
C VAL A 108 22.20 -5.09 -2.93
N PRO A 109 22.05 -5.59 -4.17
CA PRO A 109 21.92 -4.72 -5.33
C PRO A 109 20.60 -3.93 -5.28
N LEU A 110 20.58 -2.75 -5.91
CA LEU A 110 19.37 -1.94 -6.01
C LEU A 110 18.25 -2.62 -6.81
N ARG A 111 18.60 -3.54 -7.71
CA ARG A 111 17.66 -4.24 -8.60
C ARG A 111 18.07 -5.69 -8.80
N GLY A 112 17.08 -6.55 -9.01
CA GLY A 112 17.25 -7.98 -9.28
C GLY A 112 16.61 -8.84 -8.21
N TRP A 113 16.61 -10.16 -8.39
CA TRP A 113 15.95 -11.08 -7.47
C TRP A 113 16.52 -11.04 -6.04
N ASP A 114 17.82 -10.76 -5.91
CA ASP A 114 18.48 -10.65 -4.61
C ASP A 114 18.06 -9.38 -3.83
N SER A 115 17.29 -8.46 -4.44
CA SER A 115 16.74 -7.28 -3.77
C SER A 115 15.28 -7.46 -3.35
N VAL A 116 14.71 -8.67 -3.48
CA VAL A 116 13.29 -8.97 -3.22
C VAL A 116 13.16 -9.89 -2.00
N THR A 117 12.62 -9.38 -0.91
CA THR A 117 12.22 -10.17 0.26
C THR A 117 10.89 -10.90 0.01
N VAL A 118 10.50 -11.82 0.89
CA VAL A 118 9.20 -12.50 0.80
C VAL A 118 8.07 -11.49 1.06
N PRO A 119 7.20 -11.14 0.09
CA PRO A 119 6.24 -10.05 0.25
C PRO A 119 5.30 -10.23 1.45
N GLY A 120 5.14 -9.17 2.25
CA GLY A 120 4.33 -9.18 3.46
C GLY A 120 2.98 -8.46 3.36
N ALA A 121 2.71 -7.70 2.31
CA ALA A 121 1.53 -6.83 2.21
C ALA A 121 0.21 -7.59 2.35
N VAL A 122 -0.02 -8.57 1.48
CA VAL A 122 -1.29 -9.34 1.43
C VAL A 122 -1.49 -10.17 2.71
N ALA A 123 -0.42 -10.79 3.23
CA ALA A 123 -0.47 -11.50 4.50
C ALA A 123 -0.87 -10.55 5.65
N GLY A 124 -0.31 -9.34 5.66
CA GLY A 124 -0.64 -8.30 6.63
C GLY A 124 -2.10 -7.87 6.53
N TRP A 125 -2.64 -7.68 5.32
CA TRP A 125 -4.06 -7.37 5.12
C TRP A 125 -4.96 -8.49 5.64
N SER A 126 -4.63 -9.75 5.33
CA SER A 126 -5.39 -10.91 5.82
C SER A 126 -5.36 -11.02 7.34
N LEU A 127 -4.22 -10.75 7.99
CA LEU A 127 -4.10 -10.77 9.46
C LEU A 127 -4.91 -9.64 10.11
N LEU A 128 -4.84 -8.42 9.56
CA LEU A 128 -5.65 -7.29 10.04
C LEU A 128 -7.14 -7.57 9.88
N HIS A 129 -7.55 -8.05 8.71
CA HIS A 129 -8.94 -8.38 8.41
C HIS A 129 -9.46 -9.52 9.30
N GLY A 130 -8.70 -10.59 9.48
CA GLY A 130 -9.10 -11.69 10.35
C GLY A 130 -9.27 -11.27 11.82
N LYS A 131 -8.47 -10.31 12.30
CA LYS A 131 -8.54 -9.86 13.70
C LYS A 131 -9.56 -8.76 13.94
N PHE A 132 -9.67 -7.82 13.01
CA PHE A 132 -10.45 -6.59 13.22
C PHE A 132 -11.48 -6.32 12.14
N GLY A 133 -11.48 -7.06 11.02
CA GLY A 133 -12.40 -6.85 9.90
C GLY A 133 -13.84 -7.10 10.28
N LYS A 134 -14.77 -6.47 9.55
CA LYS A 134 -16.21 -6.58 9.80
C LYS A 134 -16.98 -7.07 8.58
N ARG A 135 -16.58 -6.68 7.38
CA ARG A 135 -17.14 -7.17 6.10
C ARG A 135 -16.42 -8.44 5.66
N THR A 136 -16.93 -9.14 4.65
CA THR A 136 -16.17 -10.26 4.07
C THR A 136 -14.94 -9.71 3.34
N PHE A 137 -13.85 -10.49 3.27
CA PHE A 137 -12.63 -10.04 2.58
C PHE A 137 -12.90 -9.77 1.08
N ALA A 138 -13.81 -10.53 0.48
CA ALA A 138 -14.27 -10.31 -0.90
C ALA A 138 -14.96 -8.94 -1.05
N ASP A 139 -15.87 -8.58 -0.13
CA ASP A 139 -16.53 -7.26 -0.15
C ASP A 139 -15.50 -6.12 -0.02
N VAL A 140 -14.50 -6.30 0.83
CA VAL A 140 -13.43 -5.32 1.05
C VAL A 140 -12.58 -5.11 -0.22
N LEU A 141 -12.32 -6.17 -0.99
CA LEU A 141 -11.53 -6.11 -2.21
C LEU A 141 -12.34 -5.74 -3.46
N ALA A 142 -13.67 -5.78 -3.40
CA ALA A 142 -14.55 -5.51 -4.53
C ALA A 142 -14.26 -4.18 -5.26
N PRO A 143 -13.95 -3.05 -4.58
CA PRO A 143 -13.58 -1.82 -5.28
C PRO A 143 -12.29 -1.95 -6.10
N ALA A 144 -11.30 -2.69 -5.61
CA ALA A 144 -10.05 -2.91 -6.33
C ALA A 144 -10.28 -3.82 -7.55
N ILE A 145 -11.13 -4.83 -7.43
CA ILE A 145 -11.52 -5.71 -8.55
C ILE A 145 -12.21 -4.88 -9.66
N ASP A 146 -13.18 -4.04 -9.31
CA ASP A 146 -13.89 -3.18 -10.28
C ASP A 146 -12.92 -2.26 -11.05
N TYR A 147 -11.98 -1.60 -10.35
CA TYR A 147 -10.95 -0.79 -11.00
C TYR A 147 -9.98 -1.61 -11.86
N ALA A 148 -9.65 -2.84 -11.46
CA ALA A 148 -8.79 -3.72 -12.24
C ALA A 148 -9.46 -4.15 -13.57
N GLU A 149 -10.74 -4.49 -13.51
CA GLU A 149 -11.50 -5.00 -14.66
C GLU A 149 -11.92 -3.90 -15.63
N ARG A 150 -12.26 -2.71 -15.12
CA ARG A 150 -12.82 -1.61 -15.91
C ARG A 150 -11.81 -0.53 -16.25
N GLY A 151 -10.64 -0.57 -15.63
CA GLY A 151 -9.62 0.46 -15.72
C GLY A 151 -9.99 1.75 -14.98
N PHE A 152 -9.07 2.70 -15.01
CA PHE A 152 -9.20 4.00 -14.38
C PHE A 152 -8.30 5.02 -15.08
N ALA A 153 -8.60 6.31 -14.89
CA ALA A 153 -7.74 7.37 -15.40
C ALA A 153 -6.45 7.48 -14.58
N VAL A 154 -5.30 7.45 -15.27
CA VAL A 154 -3.98 7.64 -14.64
C VAL A 154 -3.83 9.10 -14.21
N SER A 155 -3.51 9.33 -12.94
CA SER A 155 -3.31 10.69 -12.44
C SER A 155 -1.99 11.29 -12.94
N PRO A 156 -1.87 12.63 -13.11
CA PRO A 156 -0.66 13.25 -13.63
C PRO A 156 0.62 12.92 -12.85
N GLY A 157 0.52 12.81 -11.51
CA GLY A 157 1.65 12.44 -10.67
C GLY A 157 2.15 11.02 -10.92
N VAL A 158 1.23 10.08 -11.15
CA VAL A 158 1.55 8.67 -11.45
C VAL A 158 2.08 8.54 -12.87
N GLN A 159 1.47 9.24 -13.83
CA GLN A 159 1.93 9.31 -15.21
C GLN A 159 3.39 9.79 -15.29
N ASP A 160 3.75 10.83 -14.54
CA ASP A 160 5.13 11.32 -14.50
C ASP A 160 6.10 10.29 -13.90
N LYS A 161 5.71 9.62 -12.79
CA LYS A 161 6.51 8.52 -12.21
C LYS A 161 6.72 7.38 -13.21
N TRP A 162 5.69 6.97 -13.95
CA TRP A 162 5.77 5.91 -14.97
C TRP A 162 6.70 6.27 -16.11
N ARG A 163 6.59 7.51 -16.62
CA ARG A 163 7.44 8.01 -17.69
C ARG A 163 8.92 7.96 -17.29
N ARG A 164 9.26 8.36 -16.05
CA ARG A 164 10.64 8.27 -15.53
C ARG A 164 11.12 6.83 -15.41
N ALA A 165 10.24 5.90 -15.05
CA ALA A 165 10.57 4.48 -14.91
C ALA A 165 10.73 3.74 -16.25
N THR A 166 10.18 4.28 -17.35
CA THR A 166 10.13 3.62 -18.66
C THR A 166 11.51 3.21 -19.16
N ALA A 167 12.51 4.10 -19.08
CA ALA A 167 13.87 3.80 -19.52
C ALA A 167 14.51 2.62 -18.76
N LEU A 168 14.07 2.38 -17.52
CA LEU A 168 14.59 1.33 -16.64
C LEU A 168 13.84 0.01 -16.79
N LEU A 169 12.51 0.06 -17.01
CA LEU A 169 11.63 -1.09 -16.86
C LEU A 169 11.03 -1.60 -18.17
N ARG A 170 11.15 -0.87 -19.29
CA ARG A 170 10.54 -1.26 -20.58
C ARG A 170 10.88 -2.68 -21.07
N ASN A 171 12.02 -3.22 -20.66
CA ASN A 171 12.48 -4.54 -21.07
C ASN A 171 12.17 -5.64 -20.03
N GLN A 172 11.50 -5.29 -18.91
CA GLN A 172 11.06 -6.28 -17.93
C GLN A 172 9.82 -7.02 -18.45
N PRO A 173 9.66 -8.32 -18.14
CA PRO A 173 8.51 -9.10 -18.56
C PRO A 173 7.18 -8.43 -18.17
N GLY A 174 6.27 -8.28 -19.13
CA GLY A 174 4.92 -7.71 -18.93
C GLY A 174 4.86 -6.20 -18.72
N PHE A 175 5.98 -5.50 -18.49
CA PHE A 175 5.96 -4.07 -18.14
C PHE A 175 5.42 -3.20 -19.29
N ALA A 176 5.95 -3.40 -20.51
CA ALA A 176 5.53 -2.61 -21.66
C ALA A 176 4.03 -2.81 -21.98
N GLU A 177 3.55 -4.05 -21.93
CA GLU A 177 2.15 -4.41 -22.15
C GLU A 177 1.20 -3.78 -21.11
N SER A 178 1.64 -3.68 -19.85
CA SER A 178 0.78 -3.21 -18.76
C SER A 178 0.82 -1.69 -18.54
N PHE A 179 1.95 -1.03 -18.82
CA PHE A 179 2.21 0.34 -18.38
C PHE A 179 2.59 1.32 -19.48
N LEU A 180 2.82 0.86 -20.72
CA LEU A 180 3.15 1.74 -21.85
C LEU A 180 1.99 1.79 -22.86
N PRO A 181 1.82 2.92 -23.56
CA PRO A 181 0.86 3.04 -24.67
C PRO A 181 1.28 2.25 -25.92
#